data_AF-A0A423H8T7-F1
#
_entry.id   AF-A0A423H8T7-F1
#
_cell.length_a   1.000
_cell.length_b   1.000
_cell.length_c   1.000
_cell.angle_alpha   90.00
_cell.angle_beta   90.00
_cell.angle_gamma   90.00
#
_symmetry.space_group_name_H-M   'P 1'
#
loop_
_entity.id
_entity.type
_entity.pdbx_description
1 polymer ?
#
loop_
_entity_poly.entity_id
_entity_poly.type
_entity_poly.pdbx_seq_one_letter_code
_entity_poly.pdbx_strand_id
1 'polypeptide(L)'
;EIPQGGSTVETAVTLSGVAAKGEKVEIFDGAVSKGQATAHATTGVWTLLVSALAVAAHSFTSKALYGSGATSAARTLTVVQNIVPELRLITDSALVEIP
;
A
#
# COMPACT_ATOMS: atom_id res chain seq x y z
N GLU A 1 4.46 -4.34 9.13
CA GLU A 1 4.20 -2.92 8.84
C GLU A 1 5.20 -2.44 7.79
N ILE A 2 4.80 -1.54 6.89
CA ILE A 2 5.73 -0.88 5.96
C ILE A 2 6.22 0.40 6.65
N PRO A 3 7.52 0.57 6.90
CA PRO A 3 8.06 1.80 7.50
C PRO A 3 7.73 3.04 6.66
N GLN A 4 7.76 4.23 7.27
CA GLN A 4 7.62 5.49 6.51
C GLN A 4 8.67 5.57 5.41
N GLY A 5 8.23 5.78 4.17
CA GLY A 5 9.10 5.80 2.99
C GLY A 5 9.64 4.42 2.59
N GLY A 6 9.14 3.35 3.20
CA GLY A 6 9.52 1.98 2.90
C GLY A 6 9.07 1.53 1.52
N SER A 7 9.51 0.33 1.12
CA SER A 7 9.13 -0.27 -0.16
C SER A 7 8.45 -1.63 0.04
N THR A 8 7.61 -2.02 -0.92
CA THR A 8 6.93 -3.32 -0.97
C THR A 8 6.75 -3.77 -2.42
N VAL A 9 6.64 -5.07 -2.66
CA VAL A 9 6.20 -5.62 -3.96
C VAL A 9 4.68 -5.82 -4.02
N GLU A 10 3.99 -5.69 -2.88
CA GLU A 10 2.55 -5.86 -2.79
C GLU A 10 1.80 -4.67 -3.41
N THR A 11 0.84 -4.94 -4.28
CA THR A 11 -0.01 -3.92 -4.93
C THR A 11 -1.33 -3.67 -4.17
N ALA A 12 -1.47 -4.26 -2.99
CA ALA A 12 -2.57 -4.04 -2.07
C ALA A 12 -2.05 -3.81 -0.65
N VAL A 13 -2.59 -2.81 0.03
CA VAL A 13 -2.21 -2.45 1.40
C VAL A 13 -3.44 -2.17 2.25
N THR A 14 -3.36 -2.53 3.53
CA THR A 14 -4.37 -2.12 4.52
C THR A 14 -3.86 -0.89 5.24
N LEU A 15 -4.59 0.22 5.10
CA LEU A 15 -4.36 1.44 5.84
C LEU A 15 -5.21 1.42 7.11
N SER A 16 -4.68 1.96 8.20
CA SER A 16 -5.41 2.09 9.46
C SER A 16 -5.08 3.41 10.13
N GLY A 17 -5.97 3.85 11.01
CA GLY A 17 -5.79 5.07 11.77
C GLY A 17 -6.88 5.25 12.81
N VAL A 18 -6.89 6.43 13.44
CA VAL A 18 -7.91 6.82 14.43
C VAL A 18 -8.60 8.09 13.95
N ALA A 19 -9.92 8.12 14.07
CA ALA A 19 -10.75 9.29 13.86
C ALA A 19 -11.79 9.42 14.98
N ALA A 20 -12.64 10.45 14.91
CA ALA A 20 -13.76 10.57 15.81
C ALA A 20 -14.66 9.31 15.73
N LYS A 21 -15.11 8.82 16.88
CA LYS A 21 -15.83 7.55 16.99
C LYS A 21 -17.11 7.57 16.15
N GLY A 22 -17.29 6.57 15.29
CA GLY A 22 -18.45 6.46 14.40
C GLY A 22 -18.41 7.37 13.17
N GLU A 23 -17.41 8.24 13.06
CA GLU A 23 -17.29 9.20 11.95
C GLU A 23 -16.54 8.61 10.77
N LYS A 24 -16.72 9.26 9.60
CA LYS A 24 -16.06 8.84 8.36
C LYS A 24 -14.81 9.66 8.05
N VAL A 25 -13.85 8.99 7.43
CA VAL A 25 -12.70 9.60 6.77
C VAL A 25 -12.66 9.18 5.30
N GLU A 26 -12.15 10.05 4.45
CA GLU A 26 -11.79 9.73 3.07
C GLU A 26 -10.28 9.60 2.95
N ILE A 27 -9.82 8.54 2.30
CA ILE A 27 -8.40 8.25 2.11
C ILE A 27 -8.02 8.68 0.71
N PHE A 28 -6.91 9.39 0.59
CA PHE A 28 -6.35 9.84 -0.68
C PHE A 28 -4.96 9.26 -0.89
N ASP A 29 -4.61 8.99 -2.13
CA ASP A 29 -3.25 8.82 -2.61
C ASP A 29 -2.90 10.01 -3.51
N GLY A 30 -2.09 10.93 -3.00
CA GLY A 30 -1.97 12.27 -3.59
C GLY A 30 -3.34 12.97 -3.62
N ALA A 31 -3.84 13.28 -4.82
CA ALA A 31 -5.15 13.90 -5.02
C ALA A 31 -6.27 12.89 -5.33
N VAL A 32 -5.94 11.60 -5.50
CA VAL A 32 -6.90 10.57 -5.94
C VAL A 32 -7.55 9.93 -4.73
N SER A 33 -8.88 9.98 -4.64
CA SER A 33 -9.61 9.27 -3.59
C SER A 33 -9.48 7.75 -3.78
N LYS A 34 -9.20 7.05 -2.69
CA LYS A 34 -9.11 5.59 -2.60
C LYS A 34 -10.31 4.98 -1.88
N GLY A 35 -11.24 5.82 -1.40
CA GLY A 35 -12.45 5.40 -0.71
C GLY A 35 -12.56 5.95 0.70
N GLN A 36 -13.66 5.58 1.36
CA GLN A 36 -13.98 6.03 2.71
C GLN A 36 -13.92 4.88 3.70
N ALA A 37 -13.51 5.19 4.93
CA ALA A 37 -13.56 4.28 6.06
C ALA A 37 -14.39 4.90 7.19
N THR A 38 -15.17 4.07 7.88
CA THR A 38 -15.91 4.48 9.07
C THR A 38 -15.12 4.05 10.30
N ALA A 39 -14.84 5.00 11.19
CA ALA A 39 -14.20 4.73 12.46
C ALA A 39 -15.14 3.96 13.38
N HIS A 40 -14.58 2.97 14.07
CA HIS A 40 -15.32 2.14 15.01
C HIS A 40 -15.99 3.01 16.10
N ALA A 41 -17.25 2.72 16.40
CA ALA A 41 -18.10 3.55 17.26
C ALA A 41 -17.60 3.70 18.71
N THR A 42 -16.70 2.82 19.18
CA THR A 42 -16.19 2.89 20.56
C THR A 42 -14.69 3.16 20.65
N THR A 43 -13.89 2.76 19.66
CA THR A 43 -12.43 2.87 19.68
C THR A 43 -11.91 3.98 18.78
N GLY A 44 -12.70 4.42 17.79
CA GLY A 44 -12.28 5.39 16.78
C GLY A 44 -11.34 4.81 15.72
N VAL A 45 -10.99 3.52 15.81
CA VAL A 45 -10.10 2.86 14.86
C VAL A 45 -10.84 2.63 13.54
N TRP A 46 -10.21 2.93 12.42
CA TRP A 46 -10.67 2.57 11.08
C TRP A 46 -9.61 1.76 10.34
N THR A 47 -10.06 0.97 9.37
CA THR A 47 -9.19 0.29 8.40
C THR A 47 -9.77 0.45 6.99
N LEU A 48 -8.91 0.46 5.98
CA LEU A 48 -9.29 0.46 4.57
C LEU A 48 -8.29 -0.37 3.76
N LEU A 49 -8.79 -1.37 3.03
CA LEU A 49 -8.00 -2.07 2.03
C LEU A 49 -7.95 -1.23 0.76
N VAL A 50 -6.74 -0.89 0.32
CA VAL A 50 -6.49 -0.21 -0.95
C VAL A 50 -5.76 -1.17 -1.87
N SER A 51 -6.39 -1.53 -2.98
CA SER A 51 -5.85 -2.47 -3.97
C SER A 51 -5.51 -1.77 -5.29
N ALA A 52 -4.88 -2.53 -6.20
CA ALA A 52 -4.48 -2.08 -7.52
C ALA A 52 -3.60 -0.82 -7.49
N LEU A 53 -2.65 -0.77 -6.54
CA LEU A 53 -1.61 0.24 -6.52
C LEU A 53 -0.66 0.03 -7.70
N ALA A 54 -0.29 1.13 -8.36
CA ALA A 54 0.69 1.12 -9.43
C ALA A 54 2.09 0.86 -8.87
N VAL A 55 3.03 0.39 -9.70
CA VAL A 55 4.45 0.35 -9.34
C VAL A 55 4.99 1.79 -9.37
N ALA A 56 4.87 2.48 -8.24
CA ALA A 56 5.22 3.89 -8.09
C ALA A 56 5.40 4.27 -6.62
N ALA A 57 5.84 5.50 -6.39
CA ALA A 57 5.73 6.14 -5.08
C ALA A 57 4.28 6.53 -4.80
N HIS A 58 3.83 6.30 -3.57
CA HIS A 58 2.51 6.62 -3.06
C HIS A 58 2.60 7.52 -1.84
N SER A 59 1.60 8.39 -1.67
CA SER A 59 1.52 9.33 -0.54
C SER A 59 0.11 9.38 -0.01
N PHE A 60 -0.16 8.58 1.02
CA PHE A 60 -1.48 8.43 1.60
C PHE A 60 -1.79 9.50 2.64
N THR A 61 -2.96 10.11 2.55
CA THR A 61 -3.53 10.97 3.60
C THR A 61 -4.96 10.51 3.92
N SER A 62 -5.40 10.79 5.15
CA SER A 62 -6.81 10.65 5.53
C SER A 62 -7.39 12.02 5.83
N LYS A 63 -8.60 12.29 5.35
CA LYS A 63 -9.33 13.53 5.58
C LYS A 63 -10.63 13.23 6.32
N ALA A 64 -10.85 13.91 7.44
CA ALA A 64 -12.12 13.84 8.14
C ALA A 64 -13.26 14.35 7.25
N LEU A 65 -14.38 13.63 7.24
CA LEU A 65 -15.63 14.07 6.59
C LEU A 65 -16.59 14.74 7.58
N TYR A 66 -16.03 15.22 8.69
CA TYR A 66 -16.72 15.84 9.82
C TYR A 66 -15.91 17.03 10.34
N GLY A 67 -16.55 17.86 11.16
CA GLY A 67 -15.93 19.06 11.71
C GLY A 67 -15.42 19.99 10.60
N SER A 68 -14.20 20.50 10.77
CA SER A 68 -13.53 21.35 9.75
C SER A 68 -12.84 20.56 8.64
N GLY A 69 -12.93 19.23 8.63
CA GLY A 69 -12.33 18.38 7.60
C GLY A 69 -10.81 18.28 7.67
N ALA A 70 -10.26 18.15 8.89
CA ALA A 70 -8.83 18.02 9.12
C ALA A 70 -8.19 16.86 8.32
N THR A 71 -6.95 17.05 7.88
CA THR A 71 -6.17 16.07 7.11
C THR A 71 -4.97 15.59 7.91
N SER A 72 -4.66 14.29 7.84
CA SER A 72 -3.50 13.71 8.51
C SER A 72 -2.19 14.11 7.83
N ALA A 73 -1.07 13.93 8.54
CA ALA A 73 0.24 13.87 7.90
C ALA A 73 0.28 12.72 6.87
N ALA A 74 1.11 12.87 5.84
CA ALA A 74 1.25 11.89 4.79
C ALA A 74 2.04 10.65 5.24
N ARG A 75 1.55 9.46 4.88
CA ARG A 75 2.33 8.21 4.94
C ARG A 75 2.74 7.78 3.55
N THR A 76 4.04 7.61 3.37
CA THR A 76 4.63 7.33 2.07
C THR A 76 5.15 5.91 2.01
N LEU A 77 4.99 5.28 0.84
CA LEU A 77 5.61 4.00 0.50
C LEU A 77 5.87 3.95 -1.00
N THR A 78 6.75 3.04 -1.43
CA THR A 78 6.98 2.76 -2.85
C THR A 78 6.61 1.32 -3.17
N VAL A 79 5.73 1.13 -4.15
CA VAL A 79 5.52 -0.20 -4.73
C VAL A 79 6.58 -0.42 -5.79
N VAL A 80 7.37 -1.49 -5.64
CA VAL A 80 8.42 -1.88 -6.57
C VAL A 80 8.00 -3.11 -7.36
N GLN A 81 8.60 -3.31 -8.54
CA GLN A 81 8.27 -4.44 -9.38
C GLN A 81 8.66 -5.76 -8.69
N ASN A 82 7.73 -6.72 -8.68
CA ASN A 82 8.05 -8.09 -8.28
C ASN A 82 8.85 -8.77 -9.39
N ILE A 83 10.17 -8.87 -9.22
CA ILE A 83 11.04 -9.63 -10.10
C ILE A 83 11.11 -11.08 -9.59
N VAL A 84 10.43 -12.01 -10.27
CA VAL A 84 10.58 -13.44 -10.01
C VAL A 84 11.88 -13.89 -10.70
N PRO A 85 12.88 -14.41 -9.98
CA PRO A 85 14.10 -14.90 -10.60
C PRO A 85 13.82 -16.09 -11.52
N GLU A 86 14.30 -16.05 -12.76
CA GLU A 86 14.29 -17.21 -13.64
C GLU A 86 15.52 -18.08 -13.40
N LEU A 87 15.32 -19.39 -13.25
CA LEU A 87 16.41 -20.35 -13.25
C LEU A 87 16.81 -20.63 -14.70
N ARG A 88 18.04 -20.27 -15.08
CA ARG A 88 18.63 -20.71 -16.35
C ARG A 88 19.45 -21.96 -16.10
N LEU A 89 19.15 -23.03 -16.83
CA LEU A 89 19.97 -24.24 -16.82
C LEU A 89 21.37 -23.86 -17.31
N ILE A 90 22.38 -23.99 -16.45
CA ILE A 90 23.78 -23.88 -16.85
C ILE A 90 24.19 -25.29 -17.31
N THR A 91 24.51 -25.43 -18.60
CA THR A 91 25.05 -26.69 -19.15
C THR A 91 26.57 -26.74 -18.89
N ASP A 92 27.10 -27.90 -18.53
CA ASP A 92 28.54 -28.12 -18.35
C ASP A 92 29.29 -27.99 -19.70
N SER A 93 30.55 -27.57 -19.62
CA SER A 93 31.53 -27.44 -20.70
C SER A 93 31.97 -28.77 -21.36
N ALA A 94 31.45 -29.93 -20.95
CA ALA A 94 31.81 -31.22 -21.52
C ALA A 94 30.87 -31.65 -22.67
N LEU A 95 30.89 -30.89 -23.78
CA LEU A 95 30.42 -31.34 -25.09
C LEU A 95 31.26 -32.54 -25.56
N VAL A 96 30.90 -33.77 -25.19
CA VAL A 96 31.47 -34.97 -25.81
C VAL A 96 30.35 -35.86 -26.33
N GLU A 97 30.29 -36.00 -27.67
CA GLU A 97 29.42 -36.93 -28.39
C GLU A 97 29.75 -38.39 -28.03
N ILE A 98 28.73 -39.24 -27.94
CA ILE A 98 28.84 -40.69 -27.71
C ILE A 98 28.76 -41.40 -29.07
N PRO A 99 29.78 -42.17 -29.51
CA PRO A 99 29.65 -43.18 -30.56
C PRO A 99 28.94 -44.46 -30.09
#